data_AF-A0A7S3IDN9-F1
#
_entry.id   AF-A0A7S3IDN9-F1
#
_cell.length_a   1.000
_cell.length_b   1.000
_cell.length_c   1.000
_cell.angle_alpha   90.00
_cell.angle_beta   90.00
_cell.angle_gamma   90.00
#
_symmetry.space_group_name_H-M   'P 1'
#
loop_
_entity.id
_entity.type
_entity.pdbx_description
1 polymer ?
#
loop_
_entity_poly.entity_id
_entity_poly.type
_entity_poly.pdbx_seq_one_letter_code
_entity_poly.pdbx_strand_id
1 'polypeptide(L)'
;YGKDFLDKDFYNQGLNEAQKEAIYKCLGSQDVSMIHGPPGTGKTTTVVELILQAVRLQKTKIMACAPSNIAVDNIIERLHVQNPKLKIVRIGHPARFLESVQKFCLDALINGDHDYNSQTAGVRKDMNKMQLKLKKATTKAEKREIYDEFKLLRKDLRQIERAHIDQIFKGADVICSTLTSAADKTLMGFV
;
A
#
# COMPACT_ATOMS: atom_id res chain seq x y z
N TYR A 1 -16.41 18.54 15.17
CA TYR A 1 -15.60 18.39 16.40
C TYR A 1 -15.04 19.75 16.79
N GLY A 2 -15.02 20.10 18.08
CA GLY A 2 -14.44 21.38 18.54
C GLY A 2 -12.90 21.37 18.49
N LYS A 3 -12.27 22.54 18.33
CA LYS A 3 -10.80 22.68 18.23
C LYS A 3 -10.06 22.09 19.44
N ASP A 4 -10.55 22.38 20.64
CA ASP A 4 -9.93 21.92 21.90
C ASP A 4 -9.90 20.40 22.08
N PHE A 5 -10.84 19.68 21.45
CA PHE A 5 -10.86 18.21 21.44
C PHE A 5 -9.74 17.66 20.54
N LEU A 6 -9.57 18.25 19.36
CA LEU A 6 -8.56 17.81 18.41
C LEU A 6 -7.14 18.12 18.90
N ASP A 7 -6.95 19.28 19.54
CA ASP A 7 -5.64 19.72 20.05
C ASP A 7 -5.01 18.74 21.05
N LYS A 8 -5.83 18.20 21.97
CA LYS A 8 -5.36 17.24 22.99
C LYS A 8 -4.99 15.89 22.41
N ASP A 9 -5.57 15.56 21.28
CA ASP A 9 -5.47 14.25 20.67
C ASP A 9 -4.61 14.25 19.40
N PHE A 10 -3.82 15.28 19.11
CA PHE A 10 -2.85 15.19 18.01
C PHE A 10 -1.79 14.13 18.30
N TYR A 11 -1.38 13.37 17.28
CA TYR A 11 -0.30 12.40 17.40
C TYR A 11 1.03 13.15 17.59
N ASN A 12 1.26 14.20 16.81
CA ASN A 12 2.37 15.11 16.97
C ASN A 12 2.01 16.32 17.86
N GLN A 13 2.51 16.32 19.10
CA GLN A 13 2.33 17.41 20.06
C GLN A 13 3.18 18.66 19.75
N GLY A 14 4.12 18.57 18.80
CA GLY A 14 5.01 19.67 18.41
C GLY A 14 4.49 20.56 17.27
N LEU A 15 3.20 20.48 16.92
CA LEU A 15 2.61 21.29 15.85
C LEU A 15 2.39 22.74 16.30
N ASN A 16 2.74 23.68 15.43
CA ASN A 16 2.41 25.09 15.66
C ASN A 16 0.97 25.42 15.26
N GLU A 17 0.49 26.59 15.69
CA GLU A 17 -0.89 27.02 15.46
C GLU A 17 -1.28 27.08 13.98
N ALA A 18 -0.37 27.50 13.09
CA ALA A 18 -0.65 27.54 11.65
C ALA A 18 -0.83 26.13 11.05
N GLN A 19 -0.05 25.15 11.50
CA GLN A 19 -0.18 23.75 11.08
C GLN A 19 -1.48 23.14 11.60
N LYS A 20 -1.82 23.38 12.87
CA LYS A 20 -3.09 22.94 13.45
C LYS A 20 -4.29 23.54 12.72
N GLU A 21 -4.25 24.84 12.44
CA GLU A 21 -5.30 25.52 11.68
C GLU A 21 -5.46 24.94 10.28
N ALA A 22 -4.35 24.63 9.59
CA ALA A 22 -4.39 23.97 8.29
C ALA A 22 -5.07 22.58 8.38
N ILE A 23 -4.74 21.80 9.42
CA ILE A 23 -5.37 20.48 9.64
C ILE A 23 -6.86 20.63 9.90
N TYR A 24 -7.29 21.60 10.72
CA TYR A 24 -8.72 21.84 10.98
C TYR A 24 -9.48 22.22 9.72
N LYS A 25 -8.92 23.12 8.92
CA LYS A 25 -9.53 23.52 7.64
C LYS A 25 -9.66 22.33 6.70
N CYS A 26 -8.62 21.50 6.60
CA CYS A 26 -8.65 20.30 5.77
C CYS A 26 -9.69 19.28 6.24
N LEU A 27 -9.76 18.98 7.55
CA LEU A 27 -10.72 18.03 8.10
C LEU A 27 -12.19 18.52 8.00
N GLY A 28 -12.40 19.83 7.95
CA GLY A 28 -13.72 20.45 7.82
C GLY A 28 -14.15 20.76 6.38
N SER A 29 -13.24 20.64 5.40
CA SER A 29 -13.57 20.86 3.99
C SER A 29 -14.32 19.68 3.40
N GLN A 30 -15.31 19.96 2.55
CA GLN A 30 -16.13 18.93 1.91
C GLN A 30 -15.51 18.44 0.59
N ASP A 31 -14.89 19.34 -0.17
CA ASP A 31 -14.46 19.04 -1.55
C ASP A 31 -12.94 19.07 -1.69
N VAL A 32 -12.33 20.26 -1.57
CA VAL A 32 -10.91 20.48 -1.86
C VAL A 32 -10.29 21.39 -0.82
N SER A 33 -9.07 21.07 -0.42
CA SER A 33 -8.22 21.92 0.41
C SER A 33 -6.79 21.93 -0.10
N MET A 34 -6.10 23.05 0.09
CA MET A 34 -4.70 23.20 -0.26
C MET A 34 -3.90 23.68 0.94
N ILE A 35 -2.89 22.90 1.34
CA ILE A 35 -1.90 23.34 2.32
C ILE A 35 -0.70 23.89 1.54
N HIS A 36 -0.42 25.17 1.74
CA HIS A 36 0.74 25.83 1.16
C HIS A 36 1.72 26.25 2.25
N GLY A 37 3.02 26.22 1.94
CA GLY A 37 4.06 26.70 2.85
C GLY A 37 5.44 26.74 2.19
N PRO A 38 6.31 27.71 2.53
CA PRO A 38 7.70 27.76 2.10
C PRO A 38 8.51 26.49 2.40
N PRO A 39 9.71 26.29 1.81
CA PRO A 39 10.62 25.22 2.19
C PRO A 39 10.89 25.22 3.71
N GLY A 40 11.00 24.02 4.31
CA GLY A 40 11.29 23.89 5.75
C GLY A 40 10.11 24.10 6.72
N THR A 41 8.94 24.51 6.27
CA THR A 41 7.78 24.82 7.14
C THR A 41 6.98 23.61 7.67
N GLY A 42 7.51 22.39 7.51
CA GLY A 42 6.87 21.19 8.05
C GLY A 42 5.59 20.74 7.31
N LYS A 43 5.45 21.03 6.01
CA LYS A 43 4.31 20.56 5.19
C LYS A 43 4.06 19.06 5.32
N THR A 44 5.10 18.24 5.17
CA THR A 44 4.99 16.78 5.32
C THR A 44 4.55 16.40 6.73
N THR A 45 5.04 17.09 7.76
CA THR A 45 4.60 16.88 9.15
C THR A 45 3.11 17.17 9.31
N THR A 46 2.63 18.25 8.70
CA THR A 46 1.21 18.65 8.72
C THR A 46 0.33 17.62 7.99
N VAL A 47 0.77 17.15 6.82
CA VAL A 47 0.06 16.13 6.03
C VAL A 47 0.01 14.79 6.76
N VAL A 48 1.09 14.37 7.43
CA VAL A 48 1.12 13.14 8.22
C VAL A 48 0.09 13.20 9.35
N GLU A 49 0.06 14.31 10.10
CA GLU A 49 -0.95 14.48 11.15
C GLU A 49 -2.37 14.47 10.57
N LEU A 50 -2.59 15.19 9.47
CA LEU A 50 -3.89 15.22 8.80
C LEU A 50 -4.38 13.82 8.44
N ILE A 51 -3.52 12.98 7.85
CA ILE A 51 -3.84 11.59 7.51
C ILE A 51 -4.23 10.81 8.77
N LEU A 52 -3.45 10.91 9.84
CA LEU A 52 -3.72 10.20 11.10
C LEU A 52 -5.06 10.62 11.71
N GLN A 53 -5.35 11.93 11.70
CA GLN A 53 -6.61 12.46 12.19
C GLN A 53 -7.80 12.01 11.34
N ALA A 54 -7.68 12.05 10.01
CA ALA A 54 -8.73 11.60 9.09
C ALA A 54 -9.06 10.12 9.33
N VAL A 55 -8.05 9.24 9.36
CA VAL A 55 -8.24 7.81 9.65
C VAL A 55 -8.91 7.62 11.00
N ARG A 56 -8.44 8.31 12.05
CA ARG A 56 -8.95 8.11 13.41
C ARG A 56 -10.39 8.57 13.59
N LEU A 57 -10.70 9.77 13.12
CA LEU A 57 -11.96 10.48 13.41
C LEU A 57 -13.05 10.14 12.41
N GLN A 58 -12.70 10.06 11.12
CA GLN A 58 -13.67 9.85 10.05
C GLN A 58 -13.79 8.37 9.67
N LYS A 59 -12.89 7.50 10.17
CA LYS A 59 -12.82 6.07 9.80
C LYS A 59 -12.71 5.86 8.28
N THR A 60 -12.14 6.84 7.59
CA THR A 60 -11.96 6.83 6.14
C THR A 60 -10.64 6.20 5.77
N LYS A 61 -10.68 5.39 4.71
CA LYS A 61 -9.47 4.90 4.05
C LYS A 61 -8.84 6.02 3.23
N ILE A 62 -7.52 6.19 3.34
CA ILE A 62 -6.81 7.29 2.71
C ILE A 62 -5.92 6.80 1.58
N MET A 63 -5.98 7.47 0.44
CA MET A 63 -5.02 7.33 -0.65
C MET A 63 -4.02 8.50 -0.58
N ALA A 64 -2.76 8.21 -0.26
CA ALA A 64 -1.69 9.18 -0.16
C ALA A 64 -0.72 9.05 -1.34
N CYS A 65 -0.69 10.06 -2.20
CA CYS A 65 0.18 10.06 -3.38
C CYS A 65 1.22 11.18 -3.35
N ALA A 66 2.39 10.91 -3.92
CA ALA A 66 3.44 11.92 -4.11
C ALA A 66 4.14 11.74 -5.48
N PRO A 67 4.82 12.77 -6.01
CA PRO A 67 5.45 12.68 -7.34
C PRO A 67 6.72 11.80 -7.38
N SER A 68 7.37 11.51 -6.24
CA SER A 68 8.60 10.71 -6.18
C SER A 68 8.52 9.61 -5.12
N ASN A 69 9.27 8.52 -5.31
CA ASN A 69 9.29 7.41 -4.33
C ASN A 69 9.74 7.87 -2.96
N ILE A 70 10.83 8.64 -2.88
CA ILE A 70 11.36 9.17 -1.62
C ILE A 70 10.32 10.01 -0.88
N ALA A 71 9.50 10.80 -1.59
CA ALA A 71 8.44 11.57 -0.93
C ALA A 71 7.35 10.68 -0.32
N VAL A 72 6.96 9.60 -1.01
CA VAL A 72 6.00 8.62 -0.47
C VAL A 72 6.58 7.88 0.73
N ASP A 73 7.82 7.43 0.61
CA ASP A 73 8.49 6.64 1.64
C ASP A 73 8.68 7.47 2.92
N ASN A 74 9.03 8.75 2.80
CA ASN A 74 9.10 9.70 3.92
C ASN A 74 7.74 9.89 4.64
N ILE A 75 6.62 9.84 3.91
CA ILE A 75 5.28 9.89 4.52
C ILE A 75 5.05 8.60 5.32
N ILE A 76 5.38 7.44 4.74
CA ILE A 76 5.18 6.13 5.39
C ILE A 76 6.00 6.01 6.67
N GLU A 77 7.28 6.36 6.65
CA GLU A 77 8.13 6.29 7.84
C GLU A 77 7.54 7.10 8.98
N ARG A 78 7.09 8.33 8.70
CA ARG A 78 6.50 9.21 9.72
C ARG A 78 5.14 8.69 10.21
N LEU A 79 4.29 8.19 9.31
CA LEU A 79 3.03 7.55 9.70
C LEU A 79 3.27 6.36 10.63
N HIS A 80 4.24 5.51 10.30
CA HIS A 80 4.56 4.33 11.09
C HIS A 80 5.15 4.69 12.47
N VAL A 81 6.05 5.68 12.52
CA VAL A 81 6.63 6.16 13.79
C VAL A 81 5.54 6.73 14.70
N GLN A 82 4.61 7.52 14.17
CA GLN A 82 3.55 8.15 14.96
C GLN A 82 2.45 7.16 15.36
N ASN A 83 2.13 6.18 14.51
CA ASN A 83 1.15 5.15 14.80
C ASN A 83 1.59 3.78 14.24
N PRO A 84 2.32 2.97 15.02
CA PRO A 84 2.80 1.65 14.59
C PRO A 84 1.69 0.65 14.25
N LYS A 85 0.46 0.90 14.72
CA LYS A 85 -0.71 0.03 14.48
C LYS A 85 -1.44 0.37 13.18
N LEU A 86 -1.08 1.47 12.51
CA LEU A 86 -1.70 1.89 11.26
C LEU A 86 -1.39 0.89 10.15
N LYS A 87 -2.41 0.41 9.46
CA LYS A 87 -2.24 -0.55 8.35
C LYS A 87 -1.94 0.21 7.06
N ILE A 88 -0.66 0.25 6.71
CA ILE A 88 -0.14 0.97 5.54
C ILE A 88 0.18 -0.01 4.42
N VAL A 89 -0.22 0.30 3.19
CA VAL A 89 0.15 -0.46 1.98
C VAL A 89 0.88 0.44 1.00
N ARG A 90 2.09 0.06 0.59
CA ARG A 90 2.90 0.76 -0.41
C ARG A 90 2.83 0.07 -1.77
N ILE A 91 2.31 0.78 -2.77
CA ILE A 91 2.19 0.33 -4.16
C ILE A 91 3.41 0.78 -4.96
N GLY A 92 4.01 -0.12 -5.73
CA GLY A 92 5.11 0.17 -6.66
C GLY A 92 6.22 -0.87 -6.55
N HIS A 93 7.29 -0.69 -7.34
CA HIS A 93 8.35 -1.70 -7.42
C HIS A 93 9.29 -1.65 -6.19
N PRO A 94 9.45 -2.75 -5.41
CA PRO A 94 10.22 -2.77 -4.16
C PRO A 94 11.66 -2.25 -4.28
N ALA A 95 12.34 -2.56 -5.39
CA ALA A 95 13.71 -2.11 -5.67
C ALA A 95 13.90 -0.59 -5.70
N ARG A 96 12.82 0.21 -5.69
CA ARG A 96 12.86 1.67 -5.70
C ARG A 96 12.57 2.30 -4.32
N PHE A 97 12.35 1.48 -3.30
CA PHE A 97 11.92 1.92 -1.97
C PHE A 97 13.09 1.97 -0.99
N LEU A 98 12.95 2.81 0.03
CA LEU A 98 13.79 2.75 1.22
C LEU A 98 13.62 1.40 1.94
N GLU A 99 14.72 0.88 2.49
CA GLU A 99 14.75 -0.42 3.20
C GLU A 99 13.73 -0.47 4.36
N SER A 100 13.65 0.62 5.14
CA SER A 100 12.69 0.82 6.23
C SER A 100 11.22 0.65 5.80
N VAL A 101 10.92 0.89 4.53
CA VAL A 101 9.57 0.91 3.97
C VAL A 101 9.22 -0.39 3.23
N GLN A 102 10.20 -1.23 2.88
CA GLN A 102 9.96 -2.46 2.10
C GLN A 102 8.94 -3.40 2.73
N LYS A 103 8.88 -3.46 4.08
CA LYS A 103 7.89 -4.26 4.82
C LYS A 103 6.44 -3.84 4.57
N PHE A 104 6.18 -2.60 4.13
CA PHE A 104 4.84 -2.11 3.78
C PHE A 104 4.50 -2.34 2.30
N CYS A 105 5.44 -2.81 1.49
CA CYS A 105 5.17 -3.10 0.08
C CYS A 105 4.10 -4.19 -0.05
N LEU A 106 3.19 -4.02 -1.00
CA LEU A 106 2.16 -5.00 -1.30
C LEU A 106 2.72 -6.43 -1.43
N ASP A 107 3.82 -6.60 -2.17
CA ASP A 107 4.47 -7.91 -2.34
C ASP A 107 4.98 -8.49 -1.01
N ALA A 108 5.52 -7.65 -0.13
CA ALA A 108 5.99 -8.09 1.18
C ALA A 108 4.81 -8.50 2.09
N LEU A 109 3.70 -7.76 2.03
CA LEU A 109 2.48 -8.07 2.78
C LEU A 109 1.85 -9.38 2.32
N ILE A 110 1.76 -9.61 1.01
CA ILE A 110 1.26 -10.86 0.43
C ILE A 110 2.16 -12.03 0.84
N ASN A 111 3.47 -11.89 0.71
CA ASN A 111 4.40 -12.98 1.05
C ASN A 111 4.49 -13.23 2.57
N GLY A 112 4.13 -12.25 3.39
CA GLY A 112 3.99 -12.42 4.85
C GLY A 112 2.69 -13.10 5.28
N ASP A 113 1.70 -13.21 4.38
CA ASP A 113 0.40 -13.85 4.66
C ASP A 113 0.55 -15.38 4.68
N HIS A 114 0.29 -15.98 5.85
CA HIS A 114 0.38 -17.42 6.05
C HIS A 114 -0.66 -18.18 5.21
N ASP A 115 -1.87 -17.63 5.06
CA ASP A 115 -2.92 -18.27 4.27
C ASP A 115 -2.53 -18.28 2.78
N TYR A 116 -2.05 -17.14 2.25
CA TYR A 116 -1.53 -17.06 0.88
C TYR A 116 -0.42 -18.07 0.62
N ASN A 117 0.55 -18.18 1.54
CA ASN A 117 1.65 -19.13 1.40
C ASN A 117 1.15 -20.59 1.41
N SER A 118 0.17 -20.90 2.26
CA SER A 118 -0.40 -22.25 2.34
C SER A 118 -1.16 -22.63 1.06
N GLN A 119 -1.97 -21.70 0.53
CA GLN A 119 -2.76 -21.92 -0.69
C GLN A 119 -1.88 -22.00 -1.94
N THR A 120 -0.81 -21.21 -2.01
CA THR A 120 0.09 -21.19 -3.17
C THR A 120 1.18 -22.25 -3.14
N ALA A 121 1.46 -22.90 -2.00
CA ALA A 121 2.53 -23.90 -1.86
C ALA A 121 2.36 -25.09 -2.84
N GLY A 122 1.15 -25.62 -2.96
CA GLY A 122 0.84 -26.71 -3.89
C GLY A 122 1.06 -26.30 -5.35
N VAL A 123 0.49 -25.16 -5.74
CA VAL A 123 0.60 -24.61 -7.10
C VAL A 123 2.07 -24.34 -7.46
N ARG A 124 2.85 -23.74 -6.56
CA ARG A 124 4.29 -23.49 -6.75
C ARG A 124 5.07 -24.80 -6.92
N LYS A 125 4.75 -25.83 -6.14
CA LYS A 125 5.38 -27.16 -6.25
C LYS A 125 5.08 -27.81 -7.60
N ASP A 126 3.84 -27.72 -8.07
CA ASP A 126 3.46 -28.30 -9.37
C ASP A 126 4.05 -27.51 -10.54
N MET A 127 4.12 -26.17 -10.46
CA MET A 127 4.84 -25.36 -11.44
C MET A 127 6.32 -25.74 -11.53
N ASN A 128 6.99 -26.00 -10.41
CA ASN A 128 8.39 -26.46 -10.41
C ASN A 128 8.52 -27.84 -11.07
N LYS A 129 7.61 -28.78 -10.80
CA LYS A 129 7.59 -30.08 -11.50
C LYS A 129 7.41 -29.91 -13.01
N MET A 130 6.50 -29.04 -13.44
CA MET A 130 6.27 -28.75 -14.86
C MET A 130 7.51 -28.13 -15.52
N GLN A 131 8.24 -27.29 -14.79
CA GLN A 131 9.50 -26.71 -15.28
C GLN A 131 10.56 -27.79 -15.52
N LEU A 132 10.65 -28.77 -14.62
CA LEU A 132 11.56 -29.91 -14.76
C LEU A 132 11.14 -30.83 -15.91
N LYS A 133 9.84 -31.09 -16.08
CA LYS A 133 9.30 -31.84 -17.23
C LYS A 133 9.60 -31.11 -18.55
N LEU A 134 9.43 -29.78 -18.59
CA LEU A 134 9.67 -28.98 -19.79
C LEU A 134 11.13 -29.07 -20.26
N LYS A 135 12.09 -29.10 -19.32
CA LYS A 135 13.52 -29.30 -19.62
C LYS A 135 13.84 -30.67 -20.22
N LYS A 136 13.02 -31.69 -19.93
CA LYS A 136 13.19 -33.07 -20.43
C LYS A 136 12.37 -33.36 -21.69
N ALA A 137 11.36 -32.54 -21.99
CA ALA A 137 10.48 -32.73 -23.13
C ALA A 137 11.24 -32.55 -24.45
N THR A 138 11.10 -33.53 -25.35
CA THR A 138 11.83 -33.55 -26.63
C THR A 138 10.89 -33.25 -27.79
N THR A 139 9.62 -33.67 -27.68
CA THR A 139 8.64 -33.50 -28.75
C THR A 139 7.85 -32.20 -28.63
N LYS A 140 7.34 -31.72 -29.76
CA LYS A 140 6.47 -30.52 -29.79
C LYS A 140 5.14 -30.76 -29.09
N ALA A 141 4.63 -31.99 -29.11
CA ALA A 141 3.39 -32.38 -28.45
C ALA A 141 3.55 -32.34 -26.91
N GLU A 142 4.59 -32.96 -26.36
CA GLU A 142 4.90 -32.93 -24.93
C GLU A 142 5.08 -31.49 -24.41
N LYS A 143 5.84 -30.66 -25.16
CA LYS A 143 6.03 -29.26 -24.80
C LYS A 143 4.70 -28.50 -24.75
N ARG A 144 3.80 -28.76 -25.70
CA ARG A 144 2.49 -28.10 -25.77
C ARG A 144 1.61 -28.45 -24.56
N GLU A 145 1.52 -29.73 -24.20
CA GLU A 145 0.77 -30.17 -23.02
C GLU A 145 1.27 -29.49 -21.74
N ILE A 146 2.60 -29.43 -21.56
CA ILE A 146 3.21 -28.77 -20.40
C ILE A 146 2.89 -27.26 -20.38
N TYR A 147 2.89 -26.59 -21.53
CA TYR A 147 2.50 -25.17 -21.62
C TYR A 147 1.03 -24.94 -21.26
N ASP A 148 0.13 -25.82 -21.70
CA ASP A 148 -1.30 -25.74 -21.38
C ASP A 148 -1.53 -25.93 -19.86
N GLU A 149 -0.82 -26.88 -19.24
CA GLU A 149 -0.86 -27.08 -17.79
C GLU A 149 -0.27 -25.89 -17.01
N PHE A 150 0.85 -25.32 -17.47
CA PHE A 150 1.41 -24.08 -16.92
C PHE A 150 0.43 -22.91 -16.97
N LYS A 151 -0.37 -22.84 -18.04
CA LYS A 151 -1.37 -21.78 -18.22
C LYS A 151 -2.49 -21.89 -17.18
N LEU A 152 -2.93 -23.11 -16.87
CA LEU A 152 -3.92 -23.38 -15.82
C LEU A 152 -3.36 -23.02 -14.43
N LEU A 153 -2.18 -23.53 -14.08
CA LEU A 153 -1.54 -23.24 -12.79
C LEU A 153 -1.31 -21.73 -12.59
N ARG A 154 -0.90 -21.00 -13.64
CA ARG A 154 -0.77 -19.54 -13.58
C ARG A 154 -2.10 -18.83 -13.38
N LYS A 155 -3.19 -19.36 -13.94
CA LYS A 155 -4.53 -18.79 -13.76
C LYS A 155 -4.98 -18.94 -12.31
N ASP A 156 -4.78 -20.12 -11.73
CA ASP A 156 -5.14 -20.41 -10.34
C ASP A 156 -4.34 -19.53 -9.37
N LEU A 157 -3.02 -19.42 -9.58
CA LEU A 157 -2.16 -18.56 -8.77
C LEU A 157 -2.62 -17.10 -8.79
N ARG A 158 -2.95 -16.56 -9.97
CA ARG A 158 -3.47 -15.20 -10.10
C ARG A 158 -4.81 -15.01 -9.39
N GLN A 159 -5.66 -16.03 -9.34
CA GLN A 159 -6.96 -15.94 -8.69
C GLN A 159 -6.80 -15.88 -7.17
N ILE A 160 -5.93 -16.73 -6.61
CA ILE A 160 -5.55 -16.72 -5.20
C ILE A 160 -4.92 -15.36 -4.85
N GLU A 161 -3.92 -14.94 -5.61
CA GLU A 161 -3.20 -13.67 -5.40
C GLU A 161 -4.15 -12.47 -5.38
N ARG A 162 -5.09 -12.39 -6.34
CA ARG A 162 -6.12 -11.34 -6.36
C ARG A 162 -6.98 -11.35 -5.10
N ALA A 163 -7.43 -12.51 -4.64
CA ALA A 163 -8.26 -12.59 -3.44
C ALA A 163 -7.53 -12.07 -2.20
N HIS A 164 -6.23 -12.37 -2.05
CA HIS A 164 -5.42 -11.85 -0.93
C HIS A 164 -5.12 -10.36 -1.07
N ILE A 165 -4.80 -9.89 -2.28
CA ILE A 165 -4.65 -8.45 -2.56
C ILE A 165 -5.92 -7.69 -2.15
N ASP A 166 -7.09 -8.21 -2.51
CA ASP A 166 -8.37 -7.60 -2.18
C ASP A 166 -8.58 -7.51 -0.66
N GLN A 167 -8.18 -8.54 0.08
CA GLN A 167 -8.25 -8.55 1.54
C GLN A 167 -7.28 -7.54 2.17
N ILE A 168 -6.03 -7.47 1.68
CA ILE A 168 -5.03 -6.50 2.13
C ILE A 168 -5.55 -5.08 1.92
N PHE A 169 -6.07 -4.77 0.73
CA PHE A 169 -6.61 -3.44 0.47
C PHE A 169 -7.84 -3.16 1.31
N LYS A 170 -8.78 -4.10 1.46
CA LYS A 170 -9.95 -3.92 2.33
C LYS A 170 -9.55 -3.57 3.76
N GLY A 171 -8.53 -4.23 4.29
CA GLY A 171 -8.02 -4.01 5.65
C GLY A 171 -7.09 -2.81 5.81
N ALA A 172 -6.63 -2.16 4.74
CA ALA A 172 -5.72 -1.03 4.81
C ALA A 172 -6.40 0.25 5.33
N ASP A 173 -5.69 1.00 6.17
CA ASP A 173 -6.10 2.34 6.59
C ASP A 173 -5.58 3.40 5.61
N VAL A 174 -4.34 3.21 5.13
CA VAL A 174 -3.66 4.13 4.20
C VAL A 174 -2.99 3.34 3.08
N ILE A 175 -3.29 3.71 1.84
CA ILE A 175 -2.62 3.22 0.64
C ILE A 175 -1.72 4.34 0.12
N CYS A 176 -0.44 4.03 -0.08
CA CYS A 176 0.59 4.97 -0.46
C CYS A 176 1.18 4.60 -1.83
N SER A 177 1.25 5.56 -2.76
CA SER A 177 1.80 5.31 -4.11
C SER A 177 2.45 6.56 -4.70
N THR A 178 3.23 6.40 -5.77
CA THR A 178 3.50 7.56 -6.62
C THR A 178 2.26 7.92 -7.43
N LEU A 179 2.20 9.13 -7.98
CA LEU A 179 1.11 9.56 -8.87
C LEU A 179 0.97 8.62 -10.08
N THR A 180 2.08 8.14 -10.64
CA THR A 180 2.10 7.19 -11.76
C THR A 180 1.60 5.80 -11.36
N SER A 181 1.99 5.33 -10.17
CA SER A 181 1.53 4.04 -9.63
C SER A 181 0.10 4.08 -9.08
N ALA A 182 -0.49 5.26 -8.89
CA ALA A 182 -1.89 5.37 -8.48
C ALA A 182 -2.86 4.84 -9.56
N ALA A 183 -2.44 4.84 -10.82
CA ALA A 183 -3.17 4.27 -11.95
C ALA A 183 -2.90 2.77 -12.16
N ASP A 184 -2.24 2.09 -11.21
CA ASP A 184 -1.97 0.67 -11.31
C ASP A 184 -3.28 -0.13 -11.38
N LYS A 185 -3.33 -1.15 -12.25
CA LYS A 185 -4.52 -2.00 -12.43
C LYS A 185 -4.91 -2.73 -11.15
N THR A 186 -3.95 -2.95 -10.26
CA THR A 186 -4.17 -3.57 -8.95
C THR A 186 -5.03 -2.68 -8.04
N LEU A 187 -5.03 -1.37 -8.27
CA LEU A 187 -5.88 -0.40 -7.58
C LEU A 187 -7.24 -0.17 -8.27
N MET A 188 -7.37 -0.53 -9.55
CA MET A 188 -8.62 -0.36 -10.31
C MET A 188 -9.70 -1.30 -9.76
N GLY A 189 -10.57 -0.76 -8.90
CA GLY A 189 -11.62 -1.50 -8.18
C GLY A 189 -11.69 -1.19 -6.67
N PHE A 190 -10.70 -0.49 -6.12
CA PHE A 190 -10.63 -0.12 -4.69
C PHE A 190 -10.70 1.38 -4.42
N VAL A 191 -10.49 2.19 -5.46
CA VAL A 191 -10.61 3.65 -5.45
C VAL A 191 -11.88 4.04 -6.19
#